data_AF-A0A1R0XAH5-F1
#
_entry.id   AF-A0A1R0XAH5-F1
#
_cell.length_a   1.000
_cell.length_b   1.000
_cell.length_c   1.000
_cell.angle_alpha   90.00
_cell.angle_beta   90.00
_cell.angle_gamma   90.00
#
_symmetry.space_group_name_H-M   'P 1'
#
loop_
_entity.id
_entity.type
_entity.pdbx_description
1 polymer ?
#
loop_
_entity_poly.entity_id
_entity_poly.type
_entity_poly.pdbx_seq_one_letter_code
_entity_poly.pdbx_strand_id
1 'polypeptide(L)'
;MFNLLGEEEHKSIENELIRRHRILFSKYFNQDDELDMFIDRNLDTSKDNIQRRTINNVQRLVALADEMILVKPGKWDLAIFFFLSCVESIYTLNRSRLKKQEMIIDFFEKYVTDEEQDSIAKSIMIADESIPYDYKITRERFSLLLTSIRNQVAHEGVYWNLYFIQEESEERTPIMNSFLAKSDKNSPARKIIFTNKMKFSELRDIFIKGFIRFITQHESINSLNQ
;
A
#
# COMPACT_ATOMS: atom_id res chain seq x y z
N MET A 1 -24.19 10.82 -27.51
CA MET A 1 -22.83 11.08 -26.99
C MET A 1 -22.90 12.40 -26.27
N PHE A 2 -22.99 12.38 -24.94
CA PHE A 2 -23.15 13.60 -24.14
C PHE A 2 -21.77 14.12 -23.74
N ASN A 3 -21.23 15.08 -24.48
CA ASN A 3 -20.21 16.00 -23.93
C ASN A 3 -20.98 17.01 -23.08
N LEU A 4 -21.17 16.67 -21.81
CA LEU A 4 -21.91 17.48 -20.83
C LEU A 4 -21.07 18.61 -20.23
N LEU A 5 -19.76 18.65 -20.49
CA LEU A 5 -18.83 19.62 -19.94
C LEU A 5 -18.12 20.35 -21.09
N GLY A 6 -17.88 21.66 -20.92
CA GLY A 6 -17.11 22.45 -21.88
C GLY A 6 -15.62 22.04 -21.90
N GLU A 7 -14.90 22.35 -22.97
CA GLU A 7 -13.44 22.06 -23.07
C GLU A 7 -12.63 22.67 -21.91
N GLU A 8 -13.03 23.85 -21.43
CA GLU A 8 -12.40 24.52 -20.29
C GLU A 8 -12.60 23.75 -18.98
N GLU A 9 -13.79 23.16 -18.78
CA GLU A 9 -14.12 22.39 -17.59
C GLU A 9 -13.37 21.05 -17.58
N HIS A 10 -13.24 20.41 -18.74
CA HIS A 10 -12.41 19.22 -18.91
C HIS A 10 -10.94 19.50 -18.55
N LYS A 11 -10.36 20.58 -19.06
CA LYS A 11 -8.98 21.00 -18.73
C LYS A 11 -8.83 21.31 -17.24
N SER A 12 -9.82 21.95 -16.63
CA SER A 12 -9.81 22.25 -15.19
C SER A 12 -9.75 20.97 -14.35
N ILE A 13 -10.59 19.97 -14.67
CA ILE A 13 -10.61 18.68 -13.97
C ILE A 13 -9.28 17.94 -14.14
N GLU A 14 -8.71 17.95 -15.34
CA GLU A 14 -7.42 17.29 -15.62
C GLU A 14 -6.26 17.96 -14.87
N ASN A 15 -6.22 19.29 -14.84
CA ASN A 15 -5.21 20.02 -14.07
C ASN A 15 -5.31 19.76 -12.56
N GLU A 16 -6.52 19.68 -12.02
CA GLU A 16 -6.73 19.32 -10.61
C GLU A 16 -6.27 17.89 -10.32
N LEU A 17 -6.52 16.96 -11.24
CA LEU A 17 -6.04 15.59 -11.14
C LEU A 17 -4.51 15.52 -11.13
N ILE A 18 -3.84 16.22 -12.06
CA ILE A 18 -2.38 16.31 -12.11
C ILE A 18 -1.82 16.89 -10.80
N ARG A 19 -2.43 17.96 -10.28
CA ARG A 19 -2.04 18.57 -9.01
C ARG A 19 -2.11 17.58 -7.85
N ARG A 20 -3.16 16.77 -7.77
CA ARG A 20 -3.31 15.74 -6.72
C ARG A 20 -2.24 14.65 -6.81
N HIS A 21 -1.90 14.23 -8.03
CA HIS A 21 -0.81 13.27 -8.23
C HIS A 21 0.54 13.85 -7.80
N ARG A 22 0.84 15.11 -8.17
CA ARG A 22 2.05 15.81 -7.72
C ARG A 22 2.15 15.88 -6.20
N ILE A 23 1.06 16.24 -5.52
CA ILE A 23 1.02 16.29 -4.05
C ILE A 23 1.37 14.94 -3.44
N LEU A 24 0.79 13.86 -3.96
CA LEU A 24 1.02 12.51 -3.44
C LEU A 24 2.46 12.04 -3.68
N PHE A 25 3.00 12.25 -4.88
CA PHE A 25 4.23 11.62 -5.31
C PHE A 25 5.49 12.49 -5.14
N SER A 26 5.36 13.79 -4.87
CA SER A 26 6.49 14.74 -4.80
C SER A 26 7.65 14.29 -3.91
N LYS A 27 7.36 13.63 -2.78
CA LYS A 27 8.39 13.16 -1.84
C LYS A 27 9.22 11.97 -2.33
N TYR A 28 8.84 11.36 -3.45
CA TYR A 28 9.43 10.11 -3.96
C TYR A 28 10.21 10.28 -5.26
N PHE A 29 10.31 11.52 -5.76
CA PHE A 29 11.10 11.88 -6.94
C PHE A 29 12.10 12.97 -6.56
N ASN A 30 13.31 12.92 -7.10
CA ASN A 30 14.37 13.88 -6.75
C ASN A 30 14.23 15.20 -7.51
N GLN A 31 13.62 15.16 -8.70
CA GLN A 31 13.44 16.31 -9.58
C GLN A 31 11.98 16.42 -10.01
N ASP A 32 11.45 17.64 -10.05
CA ASP A 32 10.07 17.91 -10.51
C ASP A 32 9.84 17.41 -11.95
N ASP A 33 10.86 17.52 -12.81
CA ASP A 33 10.80 17.03 -14.19
C ASP A 33 10.59 15.50 -14.24
N GLU A 34 11.25 14.72 -13.36
CA GLU A 34 11.06 13.26 -13.29
C GLU A 34 9.63 12.90 -12.86
N LEU A 35 9.09 13.66 -11.90
CA LEU A 35 7.72 13.50 -11.43
C LEU A 35 6.70 13.83 -12.51
N ASP A 36 6.89 14.94 -13.22
CA ASP A 36 6.02 15.35 -14.32
C ASP A 36 6.01 14.32 -15.43
N MET A 37 7.20 13.87 -15.83
CA MET A 37 7.30 12.79 -16.80
C MET A 37 6.61 11.51 -16.33
N PHE A 38 6.70 11.15 -15.05
CA PHE A 38 6.00 10.00 -14.51
C PHE A 38 4.47 10.17 -14.57
N ILE A 39 3.95 11.35 -14.20
CA ILE A 39 2.52 11.64 -14.22
C ILE A 39 1.98 11.67 -15.66
N ASP A 40 2.60 12.47 -16.53
CA ASP A 40 2.14 12.67 -17.91
C ASP A 40 2.10 11.35 -18.67
N ARG A 41 3.14 10.52 -18.55
CA ARG A 41 3.18 9.20 -19.21
C ARG A 41 2.07 8.27 -18.75
N ASN A 42 1.69 8.34 -17.47
CA ASN A 42 0.64 7.48 -16.92
C ASN A 42 -0.77 8.05 -17.13
N LEU A 43 -0.91 9.34 -17.43
CA LEU A 43 -2.19 9.96 -17.77
C LEU A 43 -2.46 10.01 -19.28
N ASP A 44 -1.46 9.76 -20.12
CA ASP A 44 -1.57 9.72 -21.57
C ASP A 44 -2.69 8.78 -22.04
N THR A 45 -3.69 9.35 -22.73
CA THR A 45 -4.87 8.67 -23.25
C THR A 45 -4.66 8.02 -24.61
N SER A 46 -3.49 8.20 -25.23
CA SER A 46 -3.15 7.58 -26.53
C SER A 46 -2.98 6.06 -26.45
N LYS A 47 -2.86 5.50 -25.23
CA LYS A 47 -2.69 4.07 -24.93
C LYS A 47 -3.92 3.48 -24.23
N ASP A 48 -3.93 2.17 -24.01
CA ASP A 48 -4.94 1.51 -23.17
C ASP A 48 -5.04 2.26 -21.82
N ASN A 49 -6.28 2.55 -21.41
CA ASN A 49 -6.59 3.32 -20.20
C ASN A 49 -6.20 2.59 -18.89
N ILE A 50 -5.61 1.39 -18.96
CA ILE A 50 -5.16 0.63 -17.77
C ILE A 50 -4.17 1.47 -16.94
N GLN A 51 -3.24 2.20 -17.55
CA GLN A 51 -2.22 2.96 -16.83
C GLN A 51 -2.84 4.15 -16.11
N ARG A 52 -3.64 4.94 -16.84
CA ARG A 52 -4.43 6.04 -16.28
C ARG A 52 -5.33 5.55 -15.14
N ARG A 53 -5.99 4.40 -15.30
CA ARG A 53 -6.79 3.79 -14.24
C ARG A 53 -5.95 3.34 -13.05
N THR A 54 -4.74 2.83 -13.28
CA THR A 54 -3.83 2.36 -12.23
C THR A 54 -3.35 3.52 -11.37
N ILE A 55 -2.77 4.56 -11.97
CA ILE A 55 -2.27 5.72 -11.23
C ILE A 55 -3.40 6.46 -10.50
N ASN A 56 -4.56 6.64 -11.14
CA ASN A 56 -5.74 7.23 -10.50
C ASN A 56 -6.26 6.39 -9.33
N ASN A 57 -6.19 5.06 -9.43
CA ASN A 57 -6.62 4.16 -8.37
C ASN A 57 -5.69 4.25 -7.16
N VAL A 58 -4.37 4.31 -7.40
CA VAL A 58 -3.36 4.56 -6.36
C VAL A 58 -3.63 5.90 -5.68
N GLN A 59 -3.77 6.98 -6.45
CA GLN A 59 -4.04 8.31 -5.90
C GLN A 59 -5.27 8.31 -5.00
N ARG A 60 -6.38 7.75 -5.48
CA ARG A 60 -7.65 7.74 -4.74
C ARG A 60 -7.57 6.91 -3.45
N LEU A 61 -7.02 5.70 -3.51
CA LEU A 61 -7.01 4.81 -2.35
C LEU A 61 -5.96 5.22 -1.32
N VAL A 62 -4.82 5.77 -1.75
CA VAL A 62 -3.85 6.35 -0.81
C VAL A 62 -4.42 7.62 -0.15
N ALA A 63 -5.09 8.49 -0.90
CA ALA A 63 -5.75 9.65 -0.31
C ALA A 63 -6.83 9.23 0.71
N LEU A 64 -7.63 8.21 0.41
CA LEU A 64 -8.59 7.65 1.37
C LEU A 64 -7.89 7.07 2.61
N ALA A 65 -6.77 6.37 2.44
CA ALA A 65 -5.98 5.86 3.57
C ALA A 65 -5.51 7.02 4.47
N ASP A 66 -5.01 8.09 3.88
CA ASP A 66 -4.53 9.28 4.59
C ASP A 66 -5.68 10.02 5.30
N GLU A 67 -6.83 10.15 4.65
CA GLU A 67 -8.03 10.75 5.25
C GLU A 67 -8.52 9.95 6.47
N MET A 68 -8.46 8.61 6.44
CA MET A 68 -8.89 7.79 7.58
C MET A 68 -8.06 8.04 8.84
N ILE A 69 -6.80 8.41 8.69
CA ILE A 69 -5.92 8.78 9.81
C ILE A 69 -6.45 10.04 10.51
N LEU A 70 -6.96 11.00 9.74
CA LEU A 70 -7.54 12.24 10.26
C LEU A 70 -8.91 12.01 10.89
N VAL A 71 -9.75 11.19 10.26
CA VAL A 71 -11.12 10.92 10.73
C VAL A 71 -11.12 10.04 11.99
N LYS A 72 -10.21 9.07 12.07
CA LYS A 72 -10.06 8.16 13.22
C LYS A 72 -8.58 8.00 13.62
N PRO A 73 -7.99 9.01 14.30
CA PRO A 73 -6.61 8.94 14.75
C PRO A 73 -6.34 7.69 15.59
N GLY A 74 -5.20 7.04 15.30
CA GLY A 74 -4.79 5.80 15.98
C GLY A 74 -5.51 4.53 15.52
N LYS A 75 -6.42 4.60 14.54
CA LYS A 75 -7.12 3.43 13.95
C LYS A 75 -6.51 3.08 12.59
N TRP A 76 -5.25 2.68 12.63
CA TRP A 76 -4.39 2.47 11.46
C TRP A 76 -4.84 1.31 10.57
N ASP A 77 -5.59 0.34 11.11
CA ASP A 77 -6.15 -0.79 10.39
C ASP A 77 -7.00 -0.34 9.18
N LEU A 78 -7.74 0.78 9.28
CA LEU A 78 -8.52 1.34 8.17
C LEU A 78 -7.64 1.83 7.03
N ALA A 79 -6.55 2.54 7.35
CA ALA A 79 -5.61 3.01 6.35
C ALA A 79 -4.89 1.84 5.66
N ILE A 80 -4.49 0.82 6.42
CA ILE A 80 -3.93 -0.42 5.87
C ILE A 80 -4.91 -1.14 4.96
N PHE A 81 -6.19 -1.19 5.33
CA PHE A 81 -7.23 -1.77 4.49
C PHE A 81 -7.29 -1.10 3.12
N PHE A 82 -7.18 0.23 3.04
CA PHE A 82 -7.15 0.96 1.77
C PHE A 82 -5.86 0.71 0.96
N PHE A 83 -4.69 0.63 1.61
CA PHE A 83 -3.46 0.24 0.92
C PHE A 83 -3.54 -1.16 0.32
N LEU A 84 -4.05 -2.13 1.08
CA LEU A 84 -4.23 -3.50 0.56
C LEU A 84 -5.31 -3.57 -0.53
N SER A 85 -6.38 -2.79 -0.41
CA SER A 85 -7.39 -2.65 -1.46
C SER A 85 -6.80 -2.05 -2.74
N CYS A 86 -5.79 -1.18 -2.60
CA CYS A 86 -5.04 -0.63 -3.73
C CYS A 86 -4.22 -1.72 -4.42
N VAL A 87 -3.47 -2.53 -3.67
CA VAL A 87 -2.76 -3.70 -4.22
C VAL A 87 -3.72 -4.62 -4.98
N GLU A 88 -4.84 -5.02 -4.36
CA GLU A 88 -5.85 -5.87 -5.00
C GLU A 88 -6.39 -5.23 -6.31
N SER A 89 -6.65 -3.92 -6.30
CA SER A 89 -7.21 -3.18 -7.43
C SER A 89 -6.23 -3.08 -8.59
N ILE A 90 -4.98 -2.71 -8.35
CA ILE A 90 -3.98 -2.55 -9.42
C ILE A 90 -3.61 -3.89 -10.07
N TYR A 91 -3.56 -4.98 -9.30
CA TYR A 91 -3.39 -6.34 -9.84
C TYR A 91 -4.57 -6.76 -10.71
N THR A 92 -5.81 -6.47 -10.27
CA THR A 92 -7.03 -6.80 -11.02
C THR A 92 -7.11 -6.00 -12.32
N LEU A 93 -6.78 -4.71 -12.29
CA LEU A 93 -6.71 -3.84 -13.48
C LEU A 93 -5.70 -4.38 -14.51
N ASN A 94 -4.57 -4.91 -14.04
CA ASN A 94 -3.54 -5.53 -14.86
C ASN A 94 -3.78 -7.02 -15.12
N ARG A 95 -5.04 -7.48 -14.99
CA ARG A 95 -5.53 -8.82 -15.37
C ARG A 95 -4.79 -9.98 -14.68
N SER A 96 -4.28 -9.75 -13.47
CA SER A 96 -3.68 -10.82 -12.68
C SER A 96 -4.70 -11.94 -12.38
N ARG A 97 -4.23 -13.18 -12.40
CA ARG A 97 -5.02 -14.37 -12.02
C ARG A 97 -4.76 -14.83 -10.58
N LEU A 98 -3.89 -14.11 -9.85
CA LEU A 98 -3.58 -14.41 -8.46
C LEU A 98 -4.82 -14.18 -7.58
N LYS A 99 -4.96 -14.96 -6.52
CA LYS A 99 -5.95 -14.71 -5.47
C LYS A 99 -5.51 -13.53 -4.61
N LYS A 100 -6.44 -12.90 -3.88
CA LYS A 100 -6.17 -11.70 -3.07
C LYS A 100 -4.94 -11.80 -2.16
N GLN A 101 -4.85 -12.88 -1.38
CA GLN A 101 -3.69 -13.12 -0.50
C GLN A 101 -2.38 -13.27 -1.30
N GLU A 102 -2.44 -13.91 -2.47
CA GLU A 102 -1.27 -14.09 -3.35
C GLU A 102 -0.85 -12.77 -3.98
N MET A 103 -1.79 -11.88 -4.34
CA MET A 103 -1.49 -10.53 -4.83
C MET A 103 -0.70 -9.72 -3.80
N ILE A 104 -1.09 -9.78 -2.52
CA ILE A 104 -0.39 -9.05 -1.45
C ILE A 104 1.03 -9.61 -1.27
N ILE A 105 1.18 -10.94 -1.25
CA ILE A 105 2.49 -11.58 -1.10
C ILE A 105 3.39 -11.24 -2.30
N ASP A 106 2.88 -11.39 -3.52
CA ASP A 106 3.59 -11.06 -4.76
C ASP A 106 4.00 -9.58 -4.79
N PHE A 107 3.15 -8.69 -4.24
CA PHE A 107 3.47 -7.27 -4.16
C PHE A 107 4.70 -7.00 -3.30
N PHE A 108 4.74 -7.56 -2.09
CA PHE A 108 5.90 -7.42 -1.21
C PHE A 108 7.14 -8.14 -1.78
N GLU A 109 6.97 -9.27 -2.46
CA GLU A 109 8.09 -10.00 -3.07
C GLU A 109 8.76 -9.24 -4.22
N LYS A 110 7.98 -8.55 -5.06
CA LYS A 110 8.47 -7.89 -6.28
C LYS A 110 8.72 -6.39 -6.14
N TYR A 111 7.89 -5.69 -5.37
CA TYR A 111 7.87 -4.23 -5.34
C TYR A 111 8.29 -3.64 -4.01
N VAL A 112 8.66 -4.43 -3.01
CA VAL A 112 9.30 -3.97 -1.78
C VAL A 112 10.75 -4.43 -1.79
N THR A 113 11.68 -3.50 -1.56
CA THR A 113 13.12 -3.79 -1.66
C THR A 113 13.61 -4.63 -0.48
N ASP A 114 14.83 -5.16 -0.58
CA ASP A 114 15.46 -5.87 0.54
C ASP A 114 15.71 -4.93 1.72
N GLU A 115 16.13 -3.69 1.46
CA GLU A 115 16.33 -2.67 2.51
C GLU A 115 15.04 -2.29 3.24
N GLU A 116 13.93 -2.12 2.51
CA GLU A 116 12.62 -1.84 3.08
C GLU A 116 12.11 -3.04 3.90
N GLN A 117 12.32 -4.26 3.39
CA GLN A 117 12.00 -5.48 4.12
C GLN A 117 12.82 -5.63 5.40
N ASP A 118 14.12 -5.31 5.34
CA ASP A 118 15.00 -5.32 6.52
C ASP A 118 14.55 -4.29 7.55
N SER A 119 14.09 -3.12 7.11
CA SER A 119 13.49 -2.11 8.00
C SER A 119 12.24 -2.64 8.69
N ILE A 120 11.35 -3.32 7.96
CA ILE A 120 10.17 -3.99 8.54
C ILE A 120 10.58 -5.04 9.56
N ALA A 121 11.50 -5.94 9.19
CA ALA A 121 11.93 -7.04 10.03
C ALA A 121 12.60 -6.57 11.33
N LYS A 122 13.38 -5.47 11.28
CA LYS A 122 14.00 -4.85 12.47
C LYS A 122 12.97 -4.16 13.38
N SER A 123 11.84 -3.73 12.82
CA SER A 123 10.81 -3.00 13.56
C SER A 123 9.82 -3.91 14.30
N ILE A 124 9.73 -5.19 13.92
CA ILE A 124 8.76 -6.14 14.46
C ILE A 124 9.50 -7.25 15.21
N MET A 125 9.24 -7.38 16.52
CA MET A 125 9.76 -8.49 17.33
C MET A 125 8.60 -9.33 17.85
N ILE A 126 8.64 -10.64 17.61
CA ILE A 126 7.65 -11.57 18.15
C ILE A 126 7.86 -11.68 19.66
N ALA A 127 6.78 -11.58 20.44
CA ALA A 127 6.79 -11.63 21.90
C ALA A 127 6.03 -12.85 22.45
N ASP A 128 5.76 -13.84 21.61
CA ASP A 128 5.01 -15.04 21.96
C ASP A 128 5.95 -16.23 22.20
N GLU A 129 5.96 -16.76 23.43
CA GLU A 129 6.81 -17.89 23.85
C GLU A 129 6.47 -19.21 23.12
N SER A 130 5.27 -19.33 22.53
CA SER A 130 4.85 -20.50 21.75
C SER A 130 5.40 -20.51 20.32
N ILE A 131 6.09 -19.44 19.93
CA ILE A 131 6.70 -19.30 18.61
C ILE A 131 8.20 -19.59 18.74
N PRO A 132 8.79 -20.38 17.81
CA PRO A 132 10.22 -20.67 17.85
C PRO A 132 11.06 -19.40 17.95
N TYR A 133 12.13 -19.44 18.75
CA TYR A 133 13.02 -18.30 18.99
C TYR A 133 13.67 -17.77 17.71
N ASP A 134 13.79 -18.60 16.67
CA ASP A 134 14.31 -18.25 15.35
C ASP A 134 13.23 -17.73 14.37
N TYR A 135 12.02 -17.45 14.85
CA TYR A 135 10.95 -16.95 14.00
C TYR A 135 11.27 -15.54 13.49
N LYS A 136 11.53 -15.46 12.17
CA LYS A 136 11.78 -14.21 11.46
C LYS A 136 10.53 -13.69 10.75
N ILE A 137 10.39 -12.37 10.72
CA ILE A 137 9.40 -11.67 9.89
C ILE A 137 9.92 -11.63 8.45
N THR A 138 9.46 -12.58 7.64
CA THR A 138 9.69 -12.61 6.20
C THR A 138 8.66 -11.76 5.45
N ARG A 139 8.90 -11.46 4.17
CA ARG A 139 7.92 -10.80 3.28
C ARG A 139 6.56 -11.50 3.29
N GLU A 140 6.60 -12.83 3.13
CA GLU A 140 5.39 -13.66 3.14
C GLU A 140 4.64 -13.54 4.47
N ARG A 141 5.33 -13.68 5.60
CA ARG A 141 4.71 -13.59 6.94
C ARG A 141 4.14 -12.21 7.21
N PHE A 142 4.86 -11.17 6.83
CA PHE A 142 4.37 -9.79 6.95
C PHE A 142 3.13 -9.55 6.07
N SER A 143 3.12 -10.10 4.85
CA SER A 143 1.96 -10.04 3.96
C SER A 143 0.75 -10.78 4.52
N LEU A 144 0.96 -11.96 5.14
CA LEU A 144 -0.09 -12.72 5.80
C LEU A 144 -0.65 -12.00 7.03
N LEU A 145 0.21 -11.30 7.78
CA LEU A 145 -0.19 -10.42 8.88
C LEU A 145 -1.11 -9.30 8.38
N LEU A 146 -0.70 -8.58 7.35
CA LEU A 146 -1.50 -7.50 6.77
C LEU A 146 -2.82 -8.02 6.17
N THR A 147 -2.79 -9.18 5.51
CA THR A 147 -4.00 -9.85 5.00
C THR A 147 -5.00 -10.15 6.12
N SER A 148 -4.49 -10.55 7.29
CA SER A 148 -5.33 -10.83 8.46
C SER A 148 -6.01 -9.57 8.97
N ILE A 149 -5.30 -8.44 9.03
CA ILE A 149 -5.87 -7.12 9.37
C ILE A 149 -6.96 -6.72 8.39
N ARG A 150 -6.70 -6.82 7.08
CA ARG A 150 -7.70 -6.53 6.04
C ARG A 150 -8.95 -7.37 6.19
N ASN A 151 -8.81 -8.66 6.54
CA ASN A 151 -9.96 -9.53 6.76
C ASN A 151 -10.75 -9.15 8.02
N GLN A 152 -10.08 -8.76 9.10
CA GLN A 152 -10.74 -8.26 10.32
C GLN A 152 -11.55 -6.99 10.03
N VAL A 153 -10.99 -6.03 9.30
CA VAL A 153 -11.71 -4.82 8.91
C VAL A 153 -12.91 -5.15 8.02
N ALA A 154 -12.71 -5.99 6.99
CA ALA A 154 -13.72 -6.25 5.97
C ALA A 154 -14.87 -7.16 6.41
N HIS A 155 -14.58 -8.18 7.22
CA HIS A 155 -15.54 -9.23 7.58
C HIS A 155 -16.07 -9.08 9.01
N GLU A 156 -15.23 -8.61 9.94
CA GLU A 156 -15.57 -8.52 11.35
C GLU A 156 -15.85 -7.08 11.80
N GLY A 157 -15.56 -6.08 10.95
CA GLY A 157 -15.69 -4.67 11.29
C GLY A 157 -14.73 -4.23 12.40
N VAL A 158 -13.63 -4.95 12.60
CA VAL A 158 -12.64 -4.68 13.65
C VAL A 158 -11.47 -3.90 13.05
N TYR A 159 -11.28 -2.66 13.52
CA TYR A 159 -10.30 -1.71 12.95
C TYR A 159 -9.46 -0.97 14.00
N TRP A 160 -9.23 -1.58 15.15
CA TRP A 160 -8.55 -0.97 16.29
C TRP A 160 -7.50 -1.87 16.94
N ASN A 161 -7.00 -2.86 16.21
CA ASN A 161 -6.12 -3.88 16.77
C ASN A 161 -4.64 -3.56 16.56
N LEU A 162 -4.30 -2.73 15.58
CA LEU A 162 -2.92 -2.39 15.28
C LEU A 162 -2.57 -0.97 15.71
N TYR A 163 -1.48 -0.88 16.46
CA TYR A 163 -0.89 0.35 16.98
C TYR A 163 0.54 0.52 16.45
N PHE A 164 0.84 1.75 16.05
CA PHE A 164 2.16 2.21 15.61
C PHE A 164 2.69 3.27 16.57
N ILE A 165 3.99 3.50 16.53
CA ILE A 165 4.62 4.60 17.25
C ILE A 165 4.05 5.92 16.73
N GLN A 166 3.80 6.86 17.65
CA GLN A 166 3.35 8.21 17.30
C GLN A 166 4.36 8.90 16.38
N GLU A 167 3.86 9.65 15.40
CA GLU A 167 4.69 10.27 14.37
C GLU A 167 5.69 11.27 14.97
N GLU A 168 5.30 11.95 16.04
CA GLU A 168 6.09 12.97 16.74
C GLU A 168 7.09 12.38 17.75
N SER A 169 7.00 11.08 18.05
CA SER A 169 7.85 10.45 19.06
C SER A 169 9.30 10.33 18.57
N GLU A 170 10.24 10.90 19.31
CA GLU A 170 11.68 10.67 19.11
C GLU A 170 12.10 9.30 19.63
N GLU A 171 11.51 8.88 20.75
CA GLU A 171 11.75 7.56 21.33
C GLU A 171 10.98 6.49 20.57
N ARG A 172 11.68 5.41 20.19
CA ARG A 172 11.08 4.23 19.55
C ARG A 172 10.65 3.17 20.56
N THR A 173 9.81 3.57 21.51
CA THR A 173 9.28 2.67 22.53
C THR A 173 8.39 1.59 21.88
N PRO A 174 8.76 0.30 21.99
CA PRO A 174 8.02 -0.77 21.32
C PRO A 174 6.58 -0.87 21.83
N ILE A 175 5.63 -0.93 20.91
CA ILE A 175 4.21 -1.09 21.21
C ILE A 175 3.81 -2.54 21.00
N MET A 176 3.26 -3.16 22.04
CA MET A 176 2.75 -4.52 21.96
C MET A 176 1.42 -4.54 21.21
N ASN A 177 1.32 -5.45 20.27
CA ASN A 177 0.16 -5.70 19.44
C ASN A 177 -0.17 -7.18 19.49
N SER A 178 -1.45 -7.52 19.28
CA SER A 178 -1.88 -8.90 19.17
C SER A 178 -2.98 -9.07 18.14
N PHE A 179 -2.82 -10.03 17.25
CA PHE A 179 -3.83 -10.38 16.25
C PHE A 179 -3.85 -11.89 15.99
N LEU A 180 -4.88 -12.35 15.30
CA LEU A 180 -4.90 -13.68 14.70
C LEU A 180 -4.20 -13.63 13.33
N ALA A 181 -3.15 -14.41 13.13
CA ALA A 181 -2.51 -14.55 11.82
C ALA A 181 -1.97 -15.96 11.60
N LYS A 182 -1.66 -16.25 10.34
CA LYS A 182 -1.05 -17.52 9.93
C LYS A 182 0.47 -17.42 9.93
N SER A 183 1.16 -18.49 10.35
CA SER A 183 2.63 -18.58 10.29
C SER A 183 3.18 -18.77 8.88
N ASP A 184 2.35 -19.29 7.98
CA ASP A 184 2.60 -19.56 6.56
C ASP A 184 1.23 -19.70 5.85
N LYS A 185 1.23 -19.84 4.52
CA LYS A 185 0.00 -19.89 3.71
C LYS A 185 -0.97 -21.00 4.12
N ASN A 186 -0.46 -22.14 4.60
CA ASN A 186 -1.22 -23.37 4.82
C ASN A 186 -1.59 -23.60 6.28
N SER A 187 -0.91 -22.95 7.21
CA SER A 187 -1.18 -23.08 8.64
C SER A 187 -2.50 -22.43 9.09
N PRO A 188 -3.13 -22.95 10.16
CA PRO A 188 -4.27 -22.30 10.78
C PRO A 188 -3.87 -20.94 11.36
N ALA A 189 -4.84 -20.03 11.42
CA ALA A 189 -4.64 -18.76 12.11
C ALA A 189 -4.52 -19.00 13.62
N ARG A 190 -3.52 -18.39 14.24
CA ARG A 190 -3.32 -18.39 15.71
C ARG A 190 -3.11 -16.97 16.19
N LYS A 191 -3.36 -16.75 17.48
CA LYS A 191 -3.01 -15.48 18.11
C LYS A 191 -1.49 -15.35 18.10
N ILE A 192 -1.00 -14.21 17.62
CA ILE A 192 0.41 -13.84 17.64
C ILE A 192 0.50 -12.55 18.44
N ILE A 193 1.45 -12.52 19.38
CA ILE A 193 1.83 -11.31 20.10
C ILE A 193 3.18 -10.84 19.54
N PHE A 194 3.26 -9.56 19.20
CA PHE A 194 4.49 -8.96 18.71
C PHE A 194 4.56 -7.53 19.21
N THR A 195 5.77 -6.99 19.23
CA THR A 195 6.03 -5.59 19.47
C THR A 195 6.44 -4.91 18.18
N ASN A 196 6.00 -3.67 18.00
CA ASN A 196 6.27 -2.86 16.82
C ASN A 196 6.97 -1.56 17.23
N LYS A 197 8.05 -1.22 16.52
CA LYS A 197 8.79 0.05 16.66
C LYS A 197 8.69 0.97 15.43
N MET A 198 7.82 0.60 14.49
CA MET A 198 7.58 1.34 13.26
C MET A 198 6.59 2.49 13.51
N LYS A 199 6.82 3.63 12.88
CA LYS A 199 5.85 4.71 12.69
C LYS A 199 4.95 4.40 11.49
N PHE A 200 3.71 4.87 11.50
CA PHE A 200 2.80 4.53 10.41
C PHE A 200 3.27 5.12 9.06
N SER A 201 3.87 6.31 9.09
CA SER A 201 4.48 6.97 7.93
C SER A 201 5.52 6.09 7.22
N GLU A 202 6.30 5.30 7.96
CA GLU A 202 7.30 4.38 7.39
C GLU A 202 6.62 3.27 6.58
N LEU A 203 5.53 2.69 7.10
CA LEU A 203 4.74 1.69 6.38
C LEU A 203 4.09 2.30 5.13
N ARG A 204 3.51 3.50 5.27
CA ARG A 204 2.91 4.25 4.17
C ARG A 204 3.93 4.50 3.04
N ASP A 205 5.15 4.91 3.38
CA ASP A 205 6.20 5.15 2.41
C ASP A 205 6.60 3.89 1.64
N ILE A 206 6.68 2.75 2.31
CA ILE A 206 6.93 1.46 1.67
C ILE A 206 5.84 1.13 0.64
N PHE A 207 4.57 1.34 0.99
CA PHE A 207 3.47 1.13 0.06
C PHE A 207 3.55 2.06 -1.16
N ILE A 208 3.78 3.36 -0.96
CA ILE A 208 3.81 4.31 -2.08
C ILE A 208 4.98 4.04 -3.01
N LYS A 209 6.18 3.78 -2.47
CA LYS A 209 7.33 3.37 -3.27
C LYS A 209 7.05 2.06 -4.03
N GLY A 210 6.37 1.11 -3.39
CA GLY A 210 5.93 -0.13 -4.03
C GLY A 210 4.93 0.11 -5.17
N PHE A 211 3.96 1.02 -5.00
CA PHE A 211 3.03 1.39 -6.07
C PHE A 211 3.73 2.08 -7.24
N ILE A 212 4.68 2.98 -6.98
CA ILE A 212 5.49 3.61 -8.04
C ILE A 212 6.24 2.53 -8.83
N ARG A 213 6.93 1.60 -8.14
CA ARG A 213 7.64 0.49 -8.80
C ARG A 213 6.71 -0.41 -9.60
N PHE A 214 5.51 -0.70 -9.07
CA PHE A 214 4.48 -1.45 -9.79
C PHE A 214 4.08 -0.74 -11.09
N ILE A 215 3.75 0.54 -11.00
CA ILE A 215 3.33 1.35 -12.16
C ILE A 215 4.43 1.37 -13.22
N THR A 216 5.66 1.69 -12.83
CA THR A 216 6.80 1.78 -13.75
C THR A 216 7.08 0.46 -14.46
N GLN A 217 7.00 -0.68 -13.75
CA GLN A 217 7.25 -1.98 -14.37
C GLN A 217 6.12 -2.41 -15.33
N HIS A 218 4.86 -2.15 -14.97
CA HIS A 218 3.72 -2.51 -15.80
C HIS A 218 3.51 -1.57 -17.00
N GLU A 219 4.05 -0.36 -16.96
CA GLU A 219 4.17 0.51 -18.13
C GLU A 219 4.92 -0.20 -19.26
N SER A 220 6.11 -0.74 -18.97
CA SER A 220 6.97 -1.41 -19.96
C SER A 220 6.29 -2.61 -20.61
N ILE A 221 5.52 -3.39 -19.85
CA ILE A 221 4.80 -4.57 -20.35
C ILE A 221 3.68 -4.16 -21.30
N ASN A 222 2.93 -3.11 -20.94
CA ASN A 222 1.81 -2.66 -21.74
C ASN A 222 2.26 -1.89 -23.00
N SER A 223 3.47 -1.34 -23.03
CA SER A 223 4.08 -0.81 -24.26
C SER A 223 4.56 -1.89 -25.24
N LEU A 224 4.81 -3.13 -24.77
CA LEU A 224 5.30 -4.23 -25.60
C LEU A 224 4.19 -5.09 -26.22
N ASN A 225 2.98 -5.02 -25.67
CA ASN A 225 1.80 -5.75 -26.15
C ASN A 225 0.93 -4.91 -27.11
N GLN A 226 1.48 -3.79 -27.61
CA GLN A 226 0.90 -2.92 -28.64
C GLN A 226 1.67 -3.14 -29.96
#